data_AF-A0A9D6SRM7-F1
#
_entry.id   AF-A0A9D6SRM7-F1
#
_cell.length_a   1.000
_cell.length_b   1.000
_cell.length_c   1.000
_cell.angle_alpha   90.00
_cell.angle_beta   90.00
_cell.angle_gamma   90.00
#
_symmetry.space_group_name_H-M   'P 1'
#
loop_
_entity.id
_entity.type
_entity.pdbx_description
1 polymer ?
#
loop_
_entity_poly.entity_id
_entity_poly.type
_entity_poly.pdbx_seq_one_letter_code
_entity_poly.pdbx_strand_id
1 'polypeptide(L)' 'MKLVKKEKPLGVCNVCRAYTDQHEYVNHRCNKTVHGRRCYGTFKSGLGEVWDQCQTCHATGKVGTQTCSECAGFGWHLIR' A
#
# COMPACT_ATOMS: atom_id res chain seq x y z
N MET A 1 -17.44 -5.85 16.95
CA MET A 1 -16.01 -5.80 16.56
C MET A 1 -15.64 -4.34 16.29
N LYS A 2 -14.57 -3.83 16.91
CA LYS A 2 -14.10 -2.46 16.66
C LYS A 2 -13.37 -2.46 15.32
N LEU A 3 -13.79 -1.63 14.37
CA LEU A 3 -13.08 -1.47 13.09
C LEU A 3 -11.78 -0.72 13.37
N VAL A 4 -10.65 -1.44 13.36
CA VAL A 4 -9.32 -0.87 13.56
C VAL A 4 -8.80 -0.40 12.21
N LYS A 5 -8.51 0.89 12.08
CA LYS A 5 -7.89 1.46 10.88
C LYS A 5 -6.43 1.01 10.83
N LYS A 6 -5.96 0.65 9.64
CA LYS A 6 -4.54 0.41 9.37
C LYS A 6 -3.78 1.73 9.38
N GLU A 7 -2.50 1.64 9.72
CA GLU A 7 -1.56 2.73 9.50
C GLU A 7 -1.41 3.01 8.00
N LYS A 8 -0.95 4.22 7.67
CA LYS A 8 -0.64 4.58 6.28
C LYS A 8 0.57 3.76 5.82
N PRO A 9 0.62 3.33 4.54
CA PRO A 9 1.74 2.55 4.07
C PRO A 9 3.07 3.30 4.22
N LEU A 10 4.11 2.56 4.61
CA LEU A 10 5.44 3.11 4.89
C LEU A 10 6.20 3.49 3.62
N GLY A 11 5.86 2.88 2.49
CA GLY A 11 6.54 3.17 1.25
C GLY A 11 5.75 2.85 -0.01
N VAL A 12 6.15 3.50 -1.08
CA VAL A 12 5.55 3.38 -2.41
C VAL A 12 6.65 3.15 -3.43
N CYS A 13 6.49 2.16 -4.30
CA CYS A 13 7.43 1.96 -5.39
C CYS A 13 7.34 3.12 -6.38
N ASN A 14 8.48 3.73 -6.70
CA ASN A 14 8.55 4.82 -7.67
C ASN A 14 8.23 4.40 -9.12
N VAL A 15 8.21 3.10 -9.41
CA VAL A 15 7.92 2.55 -10.75
C VAL A 15 6.53 1.92 -10.78
N CYS A 16 6.31 0.79 -10.10
CA CYS A 16 5.04 0.07 -10.19
C CYS A 16 3.95 0.58 -9.24
N ARG A 17 4.26 1.60 -8.42
CA ARG A 17 3.33 2.21 -7.45
C ARG A 17 2.75 1.26 -6.40
N ALA A 18 3.29 0.04 -6.28
CA ALA A 18 2.95 -0.85 -5.18
C ALA A 18 3.30 -0.24 -3.83
N TYR A 19 2.55 -0.60 -2.79
CA TYR A 19 2.78 -0.15 -1.43
C TYR A 19 3.53 -1.21 -0.60
N THR A 20 4.14 -0.78 0.49
CA THR A 20 4.75 -1.64 1.51
C THR A 20 4.47 -1.10 2.90
N ASP A 21 4.14 -2.00 3.82
CA ASP A 21 4.04 -1.73 5.26
C ASP A 21 5.29 -2.24 6.01
N GLN A 22 6.29 -2.71 5.27
CA GLN A 22 7.52 -3.29 5.81
C GLN A 22 8.67 -2.31 5.69
N HIS A 23 9.26 -1.96 6.84
CA HIS A 23 10.40 -1.04 6.94
C HIS A 23 11.61 -1.53 6.15
N GLU A 24 11.88 -2.84 6.15
CA GLU A 24 12.99 -3.49 5.45
C GLU A 24 12.97 -3.28 3.92
N TYR A 25 11.81 -2.95 3.34
CA TYR A 25 11.72 -2.67 1.90
C TYR A 25 11.87 -1.20 1.55
N VAL A 26 11.74 -0.29 2.53
CA VAL A 26 11.91 1.15 2.27
C VAL A 26 13.36 1.42 1.89
N ASN A 27 13.57 2.17 0.81
CA ASN A 27 14.86 2.42 0.15
C ASN A 27 15.52 1.17 -0.47
N HIS A 28 14.84 0.02 -0.47
CA HIS A 28 15.28 -1.20 -1.15
C HIS A 28 14.50 -1.48 -2.43
N ARG A 29 15.08 -2.35 -3.27
CA ARG A 29 14.49 -2.75 -4.55
C ARG A 29 13.13 -3.41 -4.32
N CYS A 30 12.15 -2.98 -5.10
CA CYS A 30 10.79 -3.48 -5.04
C CYS A 30 10.76 -5.01 -5.15
N ASN A 31 10.00 -5.65 -4.26
CA ASN A 31 9.83 -7.09 -4.20
C ASN A 31 8.63 -7.60 -5.02
N LYS A 32 7.89 -6.70 -5.68
CA LYS A 32 6.73 -7.08 -6.48
C LYS A 32 7.12 -7.53 -7.87
N THR A 33 6.40 -8.52 -8.37
CA THR A 33 6.48 -8.98 -9.77
C THR A 33 5.40 -8.26 -10.57
N VAL A 34 5.80 -7.64 -11.68
CA VAL A 34 4.90 -6.95 -12.62
C VAL A 34 5.20 -7.50 -14.01
N HIS A 35 4.17 -7.96 -14.73
CA HIS A 35 4.31 -8.58 -16.06
C HIS A 35 5.33 -9.73 -16.09
N GLY A 36 5.28 -10.60 -15.08
CA GLY A 36 6.14 -11.79 -15.00
C GLY A 36 7.61 -11.52 -14.64
N ARG A 37 8.01 -10.27 -14.38
CA ARG A 37 9.37 -9.91 -13.96
C ARG A 37 9.36 -9.11 -12.66
N ARG A 38 10.41 -9.25 -11.84
CA ARG A 38 10.56 -8.43 -10.63
C ARG A 38 10.72 -6.97 -11.02
N CYS A 39 9.93 -6.10 -10.39
CA CYS A 39 10.00 -4.67 -10.58
C CYS A 39 11.43 -4.15 -10.36
N TYR A 40 11.89 -3.27 -11.26
CA TYR A 40 13.22 -2.66 -11.18
C TYR A 40 13.24 -1.39 -10.33
N GLY A 41 12.08 -0.90 -9.89
CA GLY A 41 11.96 0.27 -9.02
C GLY A 41 12.39 -0.02 -7.57
N THR A 42 12.31 1.03 -6.76
CA THR A 42 12.66 1.04 -5.34
C THR A 42 11.47 1.57 -4.56
N PHE A 43 11.18 1.02 -3.38
CA PHE A 43 10.21 1.66 -2.49
C PHE A 43 10.82 2.93 -1.92
N LYS A 44 10.17 4.06 -2.13
CA LYS A 44 10.49 5.34 -1.49
C LYS A 44 9.63 5.48 -0.25
N SER A 45 10.10 6.27 0.73
CA SER A 45 9.33 6.56 1.94
C SER A 45 7.99 7.19 1.61
N GLY A 46 6.92 6.69 2.24
CA GLY A 46 5.56 7.19 2.11
C GLY A 46 5.25 8.39 3.01
N LEU A 47 6.23 8.89 3.79
CA LEU A 47 6.03 10.01 4.73
C LEU A 47 5.72 11.34 4.02
N GLY A 48 6.30 11.56 2.84
CA GLY A 48 6.05 12.77 2.03
C GLY A 48 4.86 12.64 1.09
N GLU A 49 4.17 11.50 1.10
CA GLU A 49 3.08 11.19 0.19
C GLU A 49 1.72 11.52 0.84
N VAL A 50 0.73 11.90 0.02
CA VAL A 50 -0.62 12.21 0.48
C VAL A 50 -1.50 10.96 0.35
N TRP A 51 -2.10 10.53 1.45
CA TRP A 51 -2.90 9.32 1.51
C TRP A 51 -4.37 9.64 1.67
N ASP A 52 -5.21 9.15 0.76
CA ASP A 52 -6.66 9.12 0.93
C ASP A 52 -7.09 7.84 1.63
N GLN A 53 -8.14 7.95 2.44
CA GLN A 53 -8.77 6.78 3.02
C GLN A 53 -9.56 6.04 1.93
N CYS A 54 -9.37 4.73 1.83
CA CYS A 54 -10.23 3.90 0.97
C CYS A 54 -11.67 3.95 1.49
N GLN A 55 -12.59 4.48 0.69
CA GLN A 55 -13.99 4.68 1.08
C GLN A 55 -14.72 3.35 1.27
N THR A 56 -14.37 2.32 0.51
CA THR A 56 -15.04 1.00 0.56
C THR A 56 -14.79 0.26 1.87
N CYS A 57 -13.57 0.34 2.42
CA CYS A 57 -13.21 -0.36 3.66
C CYS A 57 -12.93 0.57 4.83
N HIS A 58 -13.06 1.88 4.63
CA HIS A 58 -12.76 2.92 5.63
C HIS A 58 -11.40 2.70 6.33
N ALA A 59 -10.32 2.48 5.56
CA ALA A 59 -8.96 2.21 6.05
C ALA A 59 -8.76 0.93 6.87
N THR A 60 -9.72 0.02 6.92
CA THR A 60 -9.51 -1.28 7.59
C THR A 60 -8.77 -2.29 6.72
N GLY A 61 -8.72 -2.04 5.39
CA GLY A 61 -8.17 -2.99 4.41
C GLY A 61 -9.07 -4.21 4.17
N LYS A 62 -10.27 -4.27 4.75
CA LYS A 62 -11.20 -5.40 4.61
C LYS A 62 -12.64 -4.95 4.42
N VAL A 63 -13.42 -5.73 3.68
CA VAL A 63 -14.87 -5.59 3.57
C VAL A 63 -15.47 -6.88 4.12
N GLY A 64 -16.07 -6.81 5.31
CA GLY A 64 -16.43 -8.00 6.07
C GLY A 64 -15.19 -8.83 6.44
N THR A 65 -15.15 -10.09 5.98
CA THR A 65 -14.01 -11.00 6.22
C THR A 65 -12.99 -10.99 5.07
N GLN A 66 -13.31 -10.36 3.94
CA GLN A 66 -12.47 -10.39 2.73
C GLN A 66 -11.52 -9.20 2.67
N THR A 67 -10.36 -9.40 2.05
CA THR A 67 -9.43 -8.30 1.72
C THR A 67 -10.10 -7.35 0.75
N CYS A 68 -10.04 -6.04 1.04
CA CYS A 68 -10.60 -5.03 0.16
C CYS A 68 -9.81 -5.01 -1.16
N SER A 69 -10.48 -5.33 -2.27
CA SER A 69 -9.87 -5.34 -3.61
C SER A 69 -9.45 -3.94 -4.07
N GLU A 70 -10.26 -2.92 -3.79
CA GLU A 70 -10.02 -1.52 -4.18
C GLU A 70 -8.65 -1.01 -3.72
N CYS A 71 -8.32 -1.19 -2.44
CA CYS A 71 -7.03 -0.77 -1.88
C CYS A 71 -6.03 -1.92 -1.72
N ALA A 72 -6.29 -3.08 -2.34
CA ALA A 72 -5.50 -4.31 -2.20
C ALA A 72 -5.17 -4.67 -0.73
N GLY A 73 -6.07 -4.34 0.19
CA GLY A 73 -5.92 -4.61 1.62
C GLY A 73 -5.12 -3.59 2.44
N PHE A 74 -4.63 -2.51 1.83
CA PHE A 74 -3.86 -1.49 2.57
C PHE A 74 -4.75 -0.52 3.35
N GLY A 75 -5.98 -0.28 2.87
CA GLY A 75 -6.91 0.67 3.48
C GLY A 75 -6.73 2.12 3.02
N TRP A 76 -5.67 2.41 2.26
CA TRP A 76 -5.32 3.75 1.82
C TRP A 76 -5.05 3.76 0.32
N HIS A 77 -5.31 4.89 -0.31
CA HIS A 77 -4.92 5.19 -1.68
C HIS A 77 -3.94 6.35 -1.68
N LEU A 78 -3.04 6.32 -2.63
CA LEU A 78 -2.11 7.41 -2.85
C LEU A 78 -2.73 8.49 -3.71
N ILE A 79 -2.86 9.70 -3.17
CA ILE A 79 -3.28 10.90 -3.93
C ILE A 79 -2.05 11.51 -4.57
N ARG A 80 -2.19 11.94 -5.82
CA ARG A 80 -1.19 12.74 -6.52
C ARG A 80 -1.83 13.99 -7.09
#